data_AF-M0P9C6-F1
#
_entry.id   AF-M0P9C6-F1
#
_cell.length_a   1.000
_cell.length_b   1.000
_cell.length_c   1.000
_cell.angle_alpha   90.00
_cell.angle_beta   90.00
_cell.angle_gamma   90.00
#
_symmetry.space_group_name_H-M   'P 1'
#
loop_
_entity.id
_entity.type
_entity.pdbx_description
1 polymer ?
#
loop_
_entity_poly.entity_id
_entity_poly.type
_entity_poly.pdbx_seq_one_letter_code
_entity_poly.pdbx_strand_id
1 'polypeptide(L)'
;MSFRVTWDNLLDNVEELPADATLLTPLSRKPFHITDVQQHRVLIEYQADSETVPLQREQFETLFERVVDATGSFDLDRLPPGAEPYATVMSLHPRFTIDDRDGTLSESETPTASPLVDAHTVEQDDGPREEPDISVYADALLLIDALEQHDVTSLTELDVPTLVNLYTLLSDVQRNANDLRQEVRGVLLDRLHHDQPVSGQYGSVQRAVRRNRTLKDDETVLELLEGEGIDPERVMTVDTSKLDDALEVTSLSESDV
;
A
#
# COMPACT_ATOMS: atom_id res chain seq x y z
N MET A 1 -5.07 -21.54 -2.11
CA MET A 1 -6.11 -21.51 -1.04
C MET A 1 -7.44 -21.93 -1.67
N SER A 2 -8.40 -22.51 -0.95
CA SER A 2 -9.71 -22.80 -1.56
C SER A 2 -10.54 -21.52 -1.63
N PHE A 3 -11.34 -21.36 -2.69
CA PHE A 3 -12.20 -20.19 -2.86
C PHE A 3 -13.12 -19.95 -1.65
N ARG A 4 -13.58 -21.02 -0.99
CA ARG A 4 -14.41 -20.90 0.22
C ARG A 4 -13.74 -20.10 1.34
N VAL A 5 -12.45 -20.36 1.60
CA VAL A 5 -11.71 -19.65 2.66
C VAL A 5 -11.49 -18.19 2.25
N THR A 6 -11.16 -17.95 0.98
CA THR A 6 -11.05 -16.59 0.42
C THR A 6 -12.36 -15.83 0.53
N TRP A 7 -13.48 -16.50 0.26
CA TRP A 7 -14.82 -15.90 0.31
C TRP A 7 -15.21 -15.52 1.74
N ASP A 8 -15.04 -16.43 2.70
CA ASP A 8 -15.40 -16.15 4.09
C ASP A 8 -14.55 -14.97 4.63
N ASN A 9 -13.24 -14.97 4.36
CA ASN A 9 -12.35 -13.85 4.73
C ASN A 9 -12.74 -12.53 4.01
N LEU A 10 -13.13 -12.60 2.74
CA LEU A 10 -13.59 -11.43 2.01
C LEU A 10 -14.84 -10.83 2.67
N LEU A 11 -15.82 -11.65 3.04
CA LEU A 11 -17.02 -11.19 3.74
C LEU A 11 -16.66 -10.53 5.08
N ASP A 12 -15.76 -11.12 5.86
CA ASP A 12 -15.29 -10.52 7.12
C ASP A 12 -14.71 -9.11 6.89
N ASN A 13 -13.86 -8.93 5.86
CA ASN A 13 -13.28 -7.61 5.54
C ASN A 13 -14.33 -6.61 5.03
N VAL A 14 -15.34 -7.07 4.29
CA VAL A 14 -16.44 -6.22 3.82
C VAL A 14 -17.29 -5.74 5.01
N GLU A 15 -17.56 -6.61 5.98
CA GLU A 15 -18.34 -6.27 7.18
C GLU A 15 -17.60 -5.30 8.12
N GLU A 16 -16.26 -5.28 8.08
CA GLU A 16 -15.43 -4.34 8.81
C GLU A 16 -15.38 -2.93 8.18
N LEU A 17 -15.91 -2.76 6.96
CA LEU A 17 -15.93 -1.44 6.31
C LEU A 17 -16.84 -0.45 7.05
N PRO A 18 -16.45 0.84 7.10
CA PRO A 18 -17.34 1.91 7.51
C PRO A 18 -18.63 1.92 6.69
N ALA A 19 -19.78 2.20 7.32
CA ALA A 19 -21.07 2.23 6.65
C ALA A 19 -21.17 3.33 5.55
N ASP A 20 -20.29 4.33 5.61
CA ASP A 20 -20.14 5.44 4.69
C ASP A 20 -18.95 5.25 3.71
N ALA A 21 -18.34 4.06 3.68
CA ALA A 21 -17.21 3.78 2.78
C ALA A 21 -17.62 3.82 1.30
N THR A 22 -16.96 4.67 0.53
CA THR A 22 -17.13 4.75 -0.92
C THR A 22 -16.04 3.91 -1.61
N LEU A 23 -16.46 3.04 -2.52
CA LEU A 23 -15.60 2.22 -3.36
C LEU A 23 -15.63 2.72 -4.80
N LEU A 24 -14.51 2.60 -5.51
CA LEU A 24 -14.41 3.00 -6.92
C LEU A 24 -14.19 1.77 -7.81
N THR A 25 -14.88 1.71 -8.95
CA THR A 25 -14.53 0.77 -10.01
C THR A 25 -13.14 1.10 -10.59
N PRO A 26 -12.30 0.09 -10.92
CA PRO A 26 -10.90 0.34 -11.21
C PRO A 26 -10.67 1.03 -12.57
N LEU A 27 -11.49 0.74 -13.60
CA LEU A 27 -11.30 1.31 -14.94
C LEU A 27 -12.18 2.54 -15.14
N SER A 28 -13.47 2.44 -14.82
CA SER A 28 -14.45 3.51 -15.04
C SER A 28 -14.51 4.55 -13.92
N ARG A 29 -13.84 4.30 -12.78
CA ARG A 29 -13.80 5.19 -11.61
C ARG A 29 -15.19 5.63 -11.13
N LYS A 30 -16.18 4.74 -11.29
CA LYS A 30 -17.56 4.96 -10.86
C LYS A 30 -17.66 4.67 -9.35
N PRO A 31 -18.12 5.64 -8.54
CA PRO A 31 -18.33 5.44 -7.12
C PRO A 31 -19.54 4.56 -6.84
N PHE A 32 -19.39 3.65 -5.91
CA PHE A 32 -20.44 2.78 -5.38
C PHE A 32 -20.21 2.49 -3.90
N HIS A 33 -21.25 2.06 -3.19
CA HIS A 33 -21.18 1.68 -1.78
C HIS A 33 -21.74 0.27 -1.62
N ILE A 34 -21.29 -0.45 -0.59
CA ILE A 34 -21.85 -1.75 -0.23
C ILE A 34 -23.02 -1.49 0.73
N THR A 35 -24.21 -1.92 0.33
CA THR A 35 -25.44 -1.68 1.11
C THR A 35 -25.78 -2.84 2.03
N ASP A 36 -25.39 -4.06 1.66
CA ASP A 36 -25.69 -5.28 2.41
C ASP A 36 -24.75 -6.42 2.00
N VAL A 37 -24.49 -7.32 2.96
CA VAL A 37 -23.57 -8.46 2.79
C VAL A 37 -24.33 -9.74 3.12
N GLN A 38 -24.29 -10.71 2.20
CA GLN A 38 -24.97 -11.99 2.36
C GLN A 38 -24.02 -13.12 1.99
N GLN A 39 -24.25 -14.31 2.56
CA GLN A 39 -23.39 -15.48 2.33
C GLN A 39 -23.20 -15.83 0.84
N HIS A 40 -24.17 -15.48 -0.01
CA HIS A 40 -24.16 -15.82 -1.45
C HIS A 40 -23.97 -14.60 -2.36
N ARG A 41 -23.93 -13.37 -1.83
CA ARG A 41 -23.81 -12.14 -2.64
C ARG A 41 -23.47 -10.92 -1.79
N VAL A 42 -22.89 -9.92 -2.43
CA VAL A 42 -22.71 -8.57 -1.89
C VAL A 42 -23.63 -7.63 -2.66
N LEU A 43 -24.41 -6.80 -1.97
CA LEU A 43 -25.28 -5.81 -2.61
C LEU A 43 -24.57 -4.46 -2.66
N ILE A 44 -24.56 -3.84 -3.84
CA ILE A 44 -23.96 -2.52 -4.05
C ILE A 44 -24.95 -1.54 -4.66
N GLU A 45 -24.71 -0.25 -4.45
CA GLU A 45 -25.43 0.84 -5.13
C GLU A 45 -24.43 1.85 -5.68
N TYR A 46 -24.61 2.26 -6.94
CA TYR A 46 -23.79 3.31 -7.55
C TYR A 46 -24.25 4.68 -7.08
N GLN A 47 -23.33 5.63 -6.88
CA GLN A 47 -23.75 6.96 -6.39
C GLN A 47 -24.63 7.72 -7.39
N ALA A 48 -24.44 7.47 -8.69
CA ALA A 48 -25.24 8.08 -9.75
C ALA A 48 -26.58 7.38 -10.00
N ASP A 49 -26.79 6.20 -9.42
CA ASP A 49 -27.95 5.34 -9.68
C ASP A 49 -28.39 4.60 -8.41
N SER A 50 -29.61 4.86 -7.96
CA SER A 50 -30.19 4.19 -6.80
C SER A 50 -30.59 2.72 -7.05
N GLU A 51 -30.22 2.14 -8.20
CA GLU A 51 -30.40 0.72 -8.47
C GLU A 51 -29.41 -0.14 -7.68
N THR A 52 -29.96 -1.01 -6.81
CA THR A 52 -29.18 -2.03 -6.10
C THR A 52 -28.75 -3.14 -7.05
N VAL A 53 -27.43 -3.33 -7.19
CA VAL A 53 -26.82 -4.37 -8.03
C VAL A 53 -26.29 -5.51 -7.17
N PRO A 54 -26.74 -6.76 -7.37
CA PRO A 54 -26.23 -7.91 -6.64
C PRO A 54 -24.95 -8.48 -7.28
N LEU A 55 -23.85 -8.48 -6.53
CA LEU A 55 -22.60 -9.16 -6.88
C LEU A 55 -22.63 -10.61 -6.38
N GLN A 56 -22.77 -11.57 -7.29
CA GLN A 56 -23.01 -12.98 -6.97
C GLN A 56 -21.71 -13.72 -6.62
N ARG A 57 -21.74 -14.58 -5.60
CA ARG A 57 -20.58 -15.37 -5.15
C ARG A 57 -19.91 -16.17 -6.28
N GLU A 58 -20.69 -16.75 -7.18
CA GLU A 58 -20.18 -17.58 -8.28
C GLU A 58 -19.32 -16.78 -9.26
N GLN A 59 -19.59 -15.48 -9.40
CA GLN A 59 -18.79 -14.59 -10.23
C GLN A 59 -17.47 -14.22 -9.55
N PHE A 60 -17.46 -14.10 -8.22
CA PHE A 60 -16.21 -14.00 -7.45
C PHE A 60 -15.37 -15.26 -7.58
N GLU A 61 -15.98 -16.45 -7.55
CA GLU A 61 -15.28 -17.73 -7.76
C GLU A 61 -14.62 -17.79 -9.14
N THR A 62 -15.36 -17.37 -10.16
CA THR A 62 -14.85 -17.29 -11.54
C THR A 62 -13.68 -16.30 -11.65
N LEU A 63 -13.77 -15.14 -10.99
CA LEU A 63 -12.68 -14.15 -10.99
C LEU A 63 -11.45 -14.67 -10.23
N PHE A 64 -11.67 -15.30 -9.07
CA PHE A 64 -10.63 -15.92 -8.26
C PHE A 64 -9.84 -16.96 -9.07
N GLU A 65 -10.53 -17.89 -9.73
CA GLU A 65 -9.90 -18.90 -10.59
C GLU A 65 -9.05 -18.25 -11.69
N ARG A 66 -9.55 -17.19 -12.34
CA ARG A 66 -8.81 -16.47 -13.38
C ARG A 66 -7.55 -15.77 -12.87
N VAL A 67 -7.58 -15.23 -11.66
CA VAL A 67 -6.40 -14.58 -11.05
C VAL A 67 -5.37 -15.62 -10.64
N VAL A 68 -5.80 -16.73 -10.04
CA VAL A 68 -4.92 -17.84 -9.63
C VAL A 68 -4.30 -18.53 -10.85
N ASP A 69 -5.05 -18.71 -11.93
CA ASP A 69 -4.56 -19.32 -13.17
C ASP A 69 -3.69 -18.36 -13.99
N ALA A 70 -3.76 -17.05 -13.75
CA ALA A 70 -2.91 -16.08 -14.42
C ALA A 70 -1.46 -16.25 -13.95
N THR A 71 -0.52 -16.26 -14.88
CA THR A 71 0.92 -16.28 -14.56
C THR A 71 1.34 -14.89 -14.07
N GLY A 72 1.02 -14.56 -12.82
CA GLY A 72 1.35 -13.30 -12.16
C GLY A 72 0.14 -12.42 -11.84
N SER A 73 -0.45 -11.78 -12.85
CA SER A 73 -1.58 -10.87 -12.66
C SER A 73 -2.64 -11.00 -13.75
N PHE A 74 -3.90 -10.71 -13.38
CA PHE A 74 -5.05 -10.65 -14.27
C PHE A 74 -5.22 -9.22 -14.80
N ASP A 75 -5.30 -9.09 -16.13
CA ASP A 75 -5.54 -7.83 -16.84
C ASP A 75 -7.01 -7.40 -16.72
N LEU A 76 -7.28 -6.27 -16.08
CA LEU A 76 -8.62 -5.76 -15.79
C LEU A 76 -9.39 -5.37 -17.05
N ASP A 77 -8.71 -5.02 -18.15
CA ASP A 77 -9.38 -4.71 -19.43
C ASP A 77 -10.10 -5.92 -20.03
N ARG A 78 -9.81 -7.12 -19.52
CA ARG A 78 -10.49 -8.37 -19.91
C ARG A 78 -11.76 -8.65 -19.11
N LEU A 79 -12.12 -7.78 -18.17
CA LEU A 79 -13.36 -7.91 -17.42
C LEU A 79 -14.57 -7.77 -18.36
N PRO A 80 -15.59 -8.64 -18.22
CA PRO A 80 -16.87 -8.42 -18.88
C PRO A 80 -17.49 -7.07 -18.47
N PRO A 81 -18.34 -6.48 -19.32
CA PRO A 81 -19.11 -5.29 -18.94
C PRO A 81 -19.87 -5.49 -17.62
N GLY A 82 -19.73 -4.53 -16.69
CA GLY A 82 -20.35 -4.60 -15.37
C GLY A 82 -19.64 -5.49 -14.35
N ALA A 83 -18.51 -6.11 -14.71
CA ALA A 83 -17.74 -6.94 -13.78
C ALA A 83 -16.72 -6.15 -12.94
N GLU A 84 -16.55 -4.85 -13.21
CA GLU A 84 -15.62 -3.98 -12.49
C GLU A 84 -15.77 -3.98 -10.96
N PRO A 85 -16.99 -3.93 -10.38
CA PRO A 85 -17.15 -3.95 -8.92
C PRO A 85 -16.65 -5.25 -8.27
N TYR A 86 -16.65 -6.38 -9.00
CA TYR A 86 -16.11 -7.63 -8.47
C TYR A 86 -14.61 -7.52 -8.22
N ALA A 87 -13.87 -6.82 -9.06
CA ALA A 87 -12.44 -6.60 -8.87
C ALA A 87 -12.19 -5.72 -7.64
N THR A 88 -12.91 -4.60 -7.52
CA THR A 88 -12.81 -3.72 -6.34
C THR A 88 -13.15 -4.45 -5.06
N VAL A 89 -14.28 -5.18 -5.01
CA VAL A 89 -14.66 -5.93 -3.82
C VAL A 89 -13.67 -7.06 -3.54
N MET A 90 -13.20 -7.81 -4.55
CA MET A 90 -12.17 -8.83 -4.36
C MET A 90 -10.89 -8.25 -3.74
N SER A 91 -10.54 -7.02 -4.10
CA SER A 91 -9.37 -6.33 -3.56
C SER A 91 -9.48 -6.07 -2.05
N LEU A 92 -10.69 -6.02 -1.47
CA LEU A 92 -10.86 -5.91 -0.02
C LEU A 92 -10.26 -7.11 0.75
N HIS A 93 -10.13 -8.26 0.08
CA HIS A 93 -9.44 -9.39 0.65
C HIS A 93 -7.91 -9.14 0.67
N PRO A 94 -7.21 -9.31 1.81
CA PRO A 94 -5.80 -8.87 1.97
C PRO A 94 -4.80 -9.51 1.01
N ARG A 95 -5.11 -10.66 0.40
CA ARG A 95 -4.24 -11.29 -0.60
C ARG A 95 -4.41 -10.73 -2.00
N PHE A 96 -5.44 -9.93 -2.27
CA PHE A 96 -5.69 -9.39 -3.59
C PHE A 96 -5.33 -7.91 -3.63
N THR A 97 -4.69 -7.50 -4.71
CA THR A 97 -4.28 -6.10 -4.89
C THR A 97 -4.51 -5.69 -6.33
N ILE A 98 -5.07 -4.49 -6.49
CA ILE A 98 -5.21 -3.84 -7.78
C ILE A 98 -4.04 -2.88 -7.98
N ASP A 99 -3.34 -3.03 -9.09
CA ASP A 99 -2.40 -2.05 -9.59
C ASP A 99 -3.14 -1.11 -10.56
N ASP A 100 -3.41 0.10 -10.07
CA ASP A 100 -4.10 1.17 -10.82
C ASP A 100 -3.28 1.68 -12.02
N ARG A 101 -1.95 1.52 -12.01
CA ARG A 101 -1.09 1.99 -13.10
C ARG A 101 -1.06 0.98 -14.23
N ASP A 102 -0.89 -0.29 -13.88
CA ASP A 102 -0.79 -1.38 -14.85
C ASP A 102 -2.17 -1.96 -15.21
N GLY A 103 -3.23 -1.58 -14.50
CA GLY A 103 -4.59 -2.05 -14.74
C GLY A 103 -4.73 -3.55 -14.45
N THR A 104 -4.08 -4.05 -13.40
CA THR A 104 -4.04 -5.49 -13.11
C THR A 104 -4.53 -5.83 -11.71
N LEU A 105 -5.08 -7.03 -11.55
CA LEU A 105 -5.45 -7.65 -10.27
C LEU A 105 -4.55 -8.86 -10.04
N SER A 106 -3.85 -8.90 -8.92
CA SER A 106 -2.94 -10.01 -8.58
C SER A 106 -3.27 -10.60 -7.21
N GLU A 107 -2.94 -11.88 -7.04
CA GLU A 107 -2.90 -12.52 -5.72
C GLU A 107 -1.46 -12.48 -5.20
N SER A 108 -1.26 -11.94 -4.00
CA SER A 108 0.00 -11.94 -3.27
C SER A 108 -0.01 -12.97 -2.15
N GLU A 109 1.13 -13.64 -1.94
CA GLU A 109 1.31 -14.55 -0.80
C GLU A 109 1.39 -13.79 0.54
N THR A 110 1.78 -12.51 0.49
CA THR A 110 1.85 -11.60 1.63
C THR A 110 0.62 -10.69 1.65
N PRO A 111 -0.12 -10.61 2.78
CA PRO A 111 -1.24 -9.69 2.91
C PRO A 111 -0.82 -8.24 2.63
N THR A 112 -1.46 -7.59 1.66
CA THR A 112 -1.23 -6.20 1.25
C THR A 112 -2.58 -5.49 1.21
N ALA A 113 -2.68 -4.26 1.74
CA ALA A 113 -3.92 -3.50 1.68
C ALA A 113 -4.27 -3.12 0.24
N SER A 114 -5.56 -3.20 -0.10
CA SER A 114 -6.02 -2.67 -1.37
C SER A 114 -6.21 -1.16 -1.37
N PRO A 115 -5.73 -0.49 -2.43
CA PRO A 115 -5.74 0.98 -2.56
C PRO A 115 -7.10 1.59 -2.92
N LEU A 116 -8.17 0.78 -3.07
CA LEU A 116 -9.48 1.24 -3.57
C LEU A 116 -10.56 1.44 -2.48
N VAL A 117 -10.18 1.36 -1.21
CA VAL A 117 -11.06 1.73 -0.09
C VAL A 117 -10.82 3.18 0.26
N ASP A 118 -11.76 4.06 -0.12
CA ASP A 118 -11.82 5.40 0.45
C ASP A 118 -12.51 5.29 1.82
N ALA A 119 -11.70 5.25 2.89
CA ALA A 119 -12.22 5.04 4.24
C ALA A 119 -13.00 6.24 4.78
N HIS A 120 -13.00 7.39 4.09
CA HIS A 120 -13.75 8.58 4.52
C HIS A 120 -14.28 9.34 3.30
N THR A 121 -15.59 9.55 3.24
CA THR A 121 -16.15 10.66 2.46
C THR A 121 -15.54 11.93 3.04
N VAL A 122 -14.60 12.56 2.34
CA VAL A 122 -14.31 13.96 2.61
C VAL A 122 -15.60 14.68 2.19
N GLU A 123 -16.43 15.11 3.15
CA GLU A 123 -17.43 16.12 2.86
C GLU A 123 -16.68 17.21 2.09
N GLN A 124 -17.01 17.40 0.80
CA GLN A 124 -16.49 18.54 0.06
C GLN A 124 -17.09 19.75 0.76
N ASP A 125 -16.31 20.33 1.66
CA ASP A 125 -16.58 21.66 2.17
C ASP A 125 -16.49 22.59 0.96
N ASP A 126 -17.66 22.89 0.37
CA ASP A 126 -17.84 23.90 -0.68
C ASP A 126 -17.58 25.32 -0.14
N GLY A 127 -17.14 25.45 1.11
CA GLY A 127 -16.54 26.65 1.65
C GLY A 127 -15.34 27.15 0.82
N PRO A 128 -15.06 28.45 0.89
CA PRO A 128 -13.87 29.01 0.26
C PRO A 128 -12.62 28.32 0.80
N ARG A 129 -11.74 27.86 -0.10
CA ARG A 129 -10.45 27.29 0.28
C ARG A 129 -9.59 28.37 0.92
N GLU A 130 -9.12 28.13 2.14
CA GLU A 130 -8.18 29.01 2.82
C GLU A 130 -6.75 28.66 2.42
N GLU A 131 -5.93 29.69 2.15
CA GLU A 131 -4.50 29.51 1.88
C GLU A 131 -3.78 29.13 3.17
N PRO A 132 -3.10 27.96 3.25
CA PRO A 132 -2.40 27.55 4.44
C PRO A 132 -1.07 28.31 4.59
N ASP A 133 -0.79 28.79 5.81
CA ASP A 133 0.48 29.45 6.15
C ASP A 133 1.59 28.41 6.42
N ILE A 134 2.00 27.70 5.37
CA ILE A 134 3.08 26.70 5.40
C ILE A 134 4.05 26.91 4.23
N SER A 135 5.35 26.72 4.46
CA SER A 135 6.39 27.02 3.46
C SER A 135 6.22 26.24 2.16
N VAL A 136 5.86 24.95 2.25
CA VAL A 136 5.65 24.11 1.06
C VAL A 136 4.52 24.64 0.16
N TYR A 137 3.53 25.33 0.70
CA TYR A 137 2.43 25.89 -0.09
C TYR A 137 2.92 27.07 -0.94
N ALA A 138 3.59 28.03 -0.32
CA ALA A 138 4.16 29.19 -1.02
C ALA A 138 5.20 28.76 -2.08
N ASP A 139 6.09 27.83 -1.74
CA ASP A 139 7.14 27.36 -2.66
C ASP A 139 6.55 26.54 -3.82
N ALA A 140 5.48 25.76 -3.58
CA ALA A 140 4.79 25.04 -4.64
C ALA A 140 4.10 25.98 -5.63
N LEU A 141 3.49 27.07 -5.16
CA LEU A 141 2.90 28.09 -6.05
C LEU A 141 3.96 28.79 -6.91
N LEU A 142 5.12 29.13 -6.31
CA LEU A 142 6.26 29.70 -7.04
C LEU A 142 6.82 28.71 -8.07
N LEU A 143 6.89 27.41 -7.72
CA LEU A 143 7.32 26.38 -8.65
C LEU A 143 6.32 26.22 -9.81
N ILE A 144 5.02 26.18 -9.53
CA ILE A 144 3.98 26.11 -10.57
C ILE A 144 4.12 27.29 -11.54
N ASP A 145 4.25 28.51 -11.02
CA ASP A 145 4.46 29.71 -11.83
C ASP A 145 5.73 29.60 -12.71
N ALA A 146 6.84 29.13 -12.15
CA ALA A 146 8.08 28.93 -12.90
C ALA A 146 7.96 27.85 -14.00
N LEU A 147 7.20 26.77 -13.73
CA LEU A 147 6.93 25.71 -14.69
C LEU A 147 5.99 26.15 -15.82
N GLU A 148 5.04 27.05 -15.54
CA GLU A 148 4.15 27.62 -16.55
C GLU A 148 4.87 28.60 -17.49
N GLN A 149 5.93 29.26 -16.99
CA GLN A 149 6.70 30.25 -17.75
C GLN A 149 7.81 29.65 -18.63
N HIS A 150 8.21 28.39 -18.39
CA HIS A 150 9.36 27.77 -19.05
C HIS A 150 9.03 26.39 -19.63
N ASP A 151 9.48 26.12 -20.86
CA ASP A 151 9.35 24.78 -21.45
C ASP A 151 10.37 23.81 -20.81
N VAL A 152 9.96 23.20 -19.71
CA VAL A 152 10.77 22.24 -18.97
C VAL A 152 10.88 20.86 -19.65
N THR A 153 10.20 20.64 -20.77
CA THR A 153 10.36 19.41 -21.55
C THR A 153 11.67 19.38 -22.35
N SER A 154 12.31 20.54 -22.52
CA SER A 154 13.57 20.72 -23.25
C SER A 154 14.63 21.44 -22.41
N LEU A 155 15.04 20.85 -21.26
CA LEU A 155 15.98 21.45 -20.31
C LEU A 155 17.31 21.93 -20.93
N THR A 156 17.77 21.31 -22.01
CA THR A 156 19.01 21.70 -22.71
C THR A 156 18.92 23.03 -23.44
N GLU A 157 17.70 23.51 -23.72
CA GLU A 157 17.44 24.78 -24.40
C GLU A 157 17.26 25.94 -23.42
N LEU A 158 17.10 25.65 -22.13
CA LEU A 158 16.98 26.65 -21.08
C LEU A 158 18.34 27.28 -20.75
N ASP A 159 18.32 28.56 -20.42
CA ASP A 159 19.52 29.24 -19.97
C ASP A 159 19.92 28.83 -18.54
N VAL A 160 21.18 29.04 -18.21
CA VAL A 160 21.73 28.65 -16.89
C VAL A 160 20.97 29.34 -15.72
N PRO A 161 20.62 30.64 -15.78
CA PRO A 161 19.81 31.27 -14.74
C PRO A 161 18.47 30.58 -14.50
N THR A 162 17.71 30.25 -15.57
CA THR A 162 16.45 29.52 -15.44
C THR A 162 16.65 28.14 -14.83
N LEU A 163 17.69 27.40 -15.25
CA LEU A 163 18.01 26.10 -14.68
C LEU A 163 18.35 26.18 -13.19
N VAL A 164 19.09 27.20 -12.77
CA VAL A 164 19.40 27.43 -11.34
C VAL A 164 18.13 27.73 -10.56
N ASN A 165 17.25 28.59 -11.08
CA ASN A 165 15.98 28.92 -10.41
C ASN A 165 15.08 27.67 -10.26
N LEU A 166 14.92 26.89 -11.33
CA LEU A 166 14.16 25.64 -11.29
C LEU A 166 14.76 24.66 -10.29
N TYR A 167 16.08 24.49 -10.29
CA TYR A 167 16.77 23.61 -9.34
C TYR A 167 16.52 24.02 -7.88
N THR A 168 16.63 25.32 -7.58
CA THR A 168 16.39 25.85 -6.24
C THR A 168 14.95 25.62 -5.80
N LEU A 169 13.96 26.01 -6.61
CA LEU A 169 12.55 25.85 -6.29
C LEU A 169 12.17 24.37 -6.10
N LEU A 170 12.67 23.47 -6.96
CA LEU A 170 12.45 22.03 -6.81
C LEU A 170 13.07 21.50 -5.51
N SER A 171 14.25 21.99 -5.13
CA SER A 171 14.94 21.59 -3.89
C SER A 171 14.19 22.08 -2.65
N ASP A 172 13.69 23.32 -2.68
CA ASP A 172 12.93 23.92 -1.58
C ASP A 172 11.58 23.21 -1.38
N VAL A 173 10.83 22.97 -2.47
CA VAL A 173 9.59 22.17 -2.42
C VAL A 173 9.87 20.76 -1.90
N GLN A 174 10.89 20.07 -2.40
CA GLN A 174 11.25 18.72 -1.94
C GLN A 174 11.53 18.70 -0.43
N ARG A 175 12.33 19.64 0.05
CA ARG A 175 12.72 19.73 1.46
C ARG A 175 11.50 20.02 2.33
N ASN A 176 10.74 21.06 2.01
CA ASN A 176 9.60 21.50 2.82
C ASN A 176 8.45 20.49 2.78
N ALA A 177 8.22 19.82 1.64
CA ALA A 177 7.29 18.69 1.57
C ALA A 177 7.76 17.51 2.44
N ASN A 178 9.05 17.21 2.47
CA ASN A 178 9.59 16.15 3.32
C ASN A 178 9.52 16.49 4.81
N ASP A 179 9.68 17.75 5.19
CA ASP A 179 9.52 18.21 6.57
C ASP A 179 8.05 18.04 7.02
N LEU A 180 7.09 18.53 6.23
CA LEU A 180 5.66 18.32 6.50
C LEU A 180 5.29 16.82 6.54
N ARG A 181 5.82 16.02 5.61
CA ARG A 181 5.60 14.56 5.58
C ARG A 181 6.08 13.89 6.87
N GLN A 182 7.19 14.35 7.46
CA GLN A 182 7.70 13.82 8.72
C GLN A 182 6.79 14.20 9.90
N GLU A 183 6.26 15.42 9.92
CA GLU A 183 5.27 15.84 10.94
C GLU A 183 3.98 15.02 10.84
N VAL A 184 3.43 14.87 9.62
CA VAL A 184 2.27 14.00 9.35
C VAL A 184 2.55 12.57 9.79
N ARG A 185 3.73 12.02 9.47
CA ARG A 185 4.16 10.70 9.94
C ARG A 185 4.16 10.60 11.45
N GLY A 186 4.66 11.62 12.17
CA GLY A 186 4.63 11.67 13.63
C GLY A 186 3.22 11.52 14.18
N VAL A 187 2.29 12.32 13.66
CA VAL A 187 0.86 12.26 14.06
C VAL A 187 0.23 10.91 13.71
N LEU A 188 0.52 10.35 12.53
CA LEU A 188 0.03 9.03 12.14
C LEU A 188 0.54 7.92 13.06
N LEU A 189 1.82 7.97 13.47
CA LEU A 189 2.40 6.99 14.40
C LEU A 189 1.71 6.99 15.76
N ASP A 190 1.25 8.15 16.25
CA ASP A 190 0.51 8.26 17.50
C ASP A 190 -0.93 7.71 17.39
N ARG A 191 -1.53 7.77 16.20
CA ARG A 191 -2.92 7.35 15.94
C ARG A 191 -3.04 5.88 15.51
N LEU A 192 -2.01 5.30 14.90
CA LEU A 192 -2.00 3.93 14.41
C LEU A 192 -1.64 2.95 15.56
N HIS A 193 -2.66 2.29 16.12
CA HIS A 193 -2.51 1.37 17.25
C HIS A 193 -2.35 -0.12 16.86
N HIS A 194 -2.57 -0.48 15.60
CA HIS A 194 -2.52 -1.86 15.10
C HIS A 194 -1.65 -1.95 13.84
N ASP A 195 -1.09 -3.13 13.55
CA ASP A 195 -0.29 -3.39 12.35
C ASP A 195 -1.15 -3.51 11.08
N GLN A 196 -2.35 -2.93 11.08
CA GLN A 196 -3.21 -2.87 9.90
C GLN A 196 -2.92 -1.57 9.11
N PRO A 197 -2.83 -1.64 7.77
CA PRO A 197 -2.71 -0.48 6.90
C PRO A 197 -3.96 0.40 6.99
N VAL A 198 -3.78 1.72 7.00
CA VAL A 198 -4.86 2.72 6.92
C VAL A 198 -4.76 3.46 5.59
N SER A 199 -5.87 3.50 4.86
CA SER A 199 -5.98 4.12 3.53
C SER A 199 -6.53 5.54 3.61
N GLY A 200 -6.08 6.39 2.69
CA GLY A 200 -6.69 7.68 2.37
C GLY A 200 -6.71 7.89 0.86
N GLN A 201 -7.29 9.02 0.43
CA GLN A 201 -7.55 9.33 -0.98
C GLN A 201 -6.35 9.16 -1.94
N TYR A 202 -5.12 9.33 -1.45
CA TYR A 202 -3.91 9.34 -2.27
C TYR A 202 -2.95 8.18 -1.96
N GLY A 203 -3.37 7.20 -1.15
CA GLY A 203 -2.58 6.00 -0.82
C GLY A 203 -2.82 5.46 0.59
N SER A 204 -2.07 4.42 0.96
CA SER A 204 -2.17 3.77 2.27
C SER A 204 -0.85 3.81 3.06
N VAL A 205 -0.96 3.78 4.39
CA VAL A 205 0.17 3.77 5.32
C VAL A 205 -0.04 2.66 6.35
N GLN A 206 1.00 1.85 6.58
CA GLN A 206 0.99 0.81 7.60
C GLN A 206 2.14 1.03 8.58
N ARG A 207 1.90 0.71 9.86
CA ARG A 207 2.96 0.67 10.86
C ARG A 207 3.83 -0.57 10.60
N ALA A 208 5.06 -0.38 10.16
CA ALA A 208 6.04 -1.45 10.05
C ALA A 208 6.79 -1.60 11.38
N VAL A 209 6.67 -2.75 12.04
CA VAL A 209 7.48 -3.09 13.21
C VAL A 209 8.85 -3.59 12.73
N ARG A 210 9.87 -2.73 12.82
CA ARG A 210 11.25 -3.13 12.54
C ARG A 210 11.85 -3.71 13.82
N ARG A 211 12.12 -5.02 13.84
CA ARG A 211 13.00 -5.63 14.86
C ARG A 211 14.44 -5.47 14.40
N ASN A 212 15.19 -4.59 15.03
CA ASN A 212 16.64 -4.56 14.87
C ASN A 212 17.22 -5.69 15.73
N ARG A 213 17.77 -6.71 15.07
CA ARG A 213 18.58 -7.76 15.72
C ARG A 213 20.02 -7.29 15.65
N THR A 214 20.67 -7.23 16.80
CA THR A 214 22.10 -6.97 16.91
C THR A 214 22.70 -8.18 17.60
N LEU A 215 23.76 -8.71 17.00
CA LEU A 215 24.52 -9.82 17.59
C LEU A 215 25.04 -9.42 18.97
N LYS A 216 25.14 -10.40 19.85
CA LYS A 216 25.96 -10.29 21.04
C LYS A 216 27.43 -10.19 20.64
N ASP A 217 28.27 -9.91 21.62
CA ASP A 217 29.71 -9.77 21.43
C ASP A 217 30.30 -10.98 20.71
N ASP A 218 31.09 -10.74 19.65
CA ASP A 218 31.60 -11.76 18.74
C ASP A 218 32.33 -12.90 19.48
N GLU A 219 33.05 -12.60 20.56
CA GLU A 219 33.76 -13.62 21.36
C GLU A 219 32.77 -14.57 22.06
N THR A 220 31.68 -14.01 22.59
CA THR A 220 30.61 -14.78 23.25
C THR A 220 29.88 -15.68 22.25
N VAL A 221 29.66 -15.18 21.04
CA VAL A 221 29.03 -15.93 19.96
C VAL A 221 29.90 -17.11 19.52
N LEU A 222 31.20 -16.88 19.32
CA LEU A 222 32.14 -17.91 18.91
C LEU A 222 32.31 -19.01 19.98
N GLU A 223 32.36 -18.63 21.26
CA GLU A 223 32.45 -19.59 22.39
C GLU A 223 31.21 -20.51 22.47
N LEU A 224 30.01 -19.96 22.24
CA LEU A 224 28.77 -20.74 22.20
C LEU A 224 28.75 -21.72 21.03
N LEU A 225 29.17 -21.28 19.84
CA LEU A 225 29.23 -22.13 18.64
C LEU A 225 30.28 -23.25 18.79
N GLU A 226 31.43 -22.96 19.40
CA GLU A 226 32.46 -23.95 19.69
C GLU A 226 31.96 -25.00 20.70
N GLY A 227 31.18 -24.58 21.70
CA GLY A 227 30.53 -25.46 22.67
C GLY A 227 29.59 -26.50 22.04
N GLU A 228 29.00 -26.17 20.88
CA GLU A 228 28.13 -27.06 20.10
C GLU A 228 28.90 -27.82 18.98
N GLY A 229 30.23 -27.70 18.94
CA GLY A 229 31.08 -28.44 18.01
C GLY A 229 31.27 -27.78 16.63
N ILE A 230 30.96 -26.49 16.50
CA ILE A 230 31.26 -25.71 15.29
C ILE A 230 32.67 -25.12 15.41
N ASP A 231 33.52 -25.44 14.43
CA ASP A 231 34.90 -24.95 14.38
C ASP A 231 34.92 -23.41 14.16
N PRO A 232 35.53 -22.63 15.07
CA PRO A 232 35.66 -21.18 14.95
C PRO A 232 36.35 -20.73 13.66
N GLU A 233 37.24 -21.56 13.08
CA GLU A 233 37.91 -21.26 11.82
C GLU A 233 36.94 -21.27 10.61
N ARG A 234 35.77 -21.92 10.73
CA ARG A 234 34.71 -21.89 9.70
C ARG A 234 33.88 -20.61 9.76
N VAL A 235 33.93 -19.87 10.87
CA VAL A 235 33.14 -18.67 11.14
C VAL A 235 34.06 -17.50 11.55
N MET A 236 35.20 -17.35 10.87
CA MET A 236 36.21 -16.30 11.09
C MET A 236 35.69 -14.84 11.03
N THR A 237 34.42 -14.64 10.67
CA THR A 237 33.71 -13.38 10.77
C THR A 237 32.26 -13.72 11.07
N VAL A 238 31.71 -13.21 12.18
CA VAL A 238 30.30 -13.40 12.57
C VAL A 238 29.43 -12.56 11.62
N ASP A 239 29.27 -13.07 10.40
CA ASP A 239 28.28 -12.58 9.47
C ASP A 239 26.92 -13.11 9.91
N THR A 240 25.96 -12.22 10.13
CA THR A 240 24.58 -12.58 10.52
C THR A 240 23.97 -13.65 9.61
N SER A 241 24.33 -13.66 8.33
CA SER A 241 23.84 -14.66 7.37
C SER A 241 24.45 -16.06 7.58
N LYS A 242 25.72 -16.14 7.99
CA LYS A 242 26.40 -17.41 8.27
C LYS A 242 26.03 -17.97 9.63
N LEU A 243 25.61 -17.10 10.55
CA LEU A 243 25.18 -17.51 11.87
C LEU A 243 23.80 -18.19 11.81
N ASP A 244 22.89 -17.73 10.95
CA ASP A 244 21.60 -18.38 10.75
C ASP A 244 21.78 -19.85 10.28
N ASP A 245 22.66 -20.07 9.29
CA ASP A 245 23.03 -21.42 8.83
C ASP A 245 23.69 -22.28 9.92
N ALA A 246 24.47 -21.66 10.81
CA ALA A 246 25.11 -22.34 11.94
C ALA A 246 24.09 -22.71 13.03
N LEU A 247 23.11 -21.83 13.29
CA LEU A 247 22.05 -22.06 14.29
C LEU A 247 21.16 -23.24 13.89
N GLU A 248 20.90 -23.45 12.60
CA GLU A 248 20.10 -24.59 12.10
C GLU A 248 20.67 -25.97 12.47
N VAL A 249 21.97 -26.06 12.72
CA VAL A 249 22.68 -27.31 13.04
C VAL A 249 23.14 -27.40 14.50
N THR A 250 22.73 -26.45 15.35
CA THR A 250 23.03 -26.43 16.78
C THR A 250 21.76 -26.47 17.62
N SER A 251 21.89 -26.65 18.93
CA SER A 251 20.78 -26.48 19.86
C SER A 251 20.57 -25.04 20.33
N LEU A 252 21.39 -24.09 19.83
CA LEU A 252 21.32 -22.67 20.17
C LEU A 252 20.14 -22.00 19.48
N SER A 253 19.48 -21.11 20.20
CA SER A 253 18.42 -20.26 19.67
C SER A 253 18.97 -18.88 19.30
N GLU A 254 18.23 -18.16 18.46
CA GLU A 254 18.54 -16.77 18.10
C GLU A 254 18.66 -15.82 19.31
N SER A 255 18.06 -16.17 20.46
CA SER A 255 18.18 -15.38 21.70
C SER A 255 19.48 -15.65 22.48
N ASP A 256 20.18 -16.73 22.15
CA ASP A 256 21.44 -17.10 22.79
C ASP A 256 22.62 -16.31 22.19
N VAL A 257 22.46 -15.77 20.99
CA VAL A 257 23.51 -15.18 20.15
C VAL A 257 23.24 -13.73 19.75
#